data_AF-A0A519DNC8-F1
#
_entry.id   AF-A0A519DNC8-F1
#
_cell.length_a   1.000
_cell.length_b   1.000
_cell.length_c   1.000
_cell.angle_alpha   90.00
_cell.angle_beta   90.00
_cell.angle_gamma   90.00
#
_symmetry.space_group_name_H-M   'P 1'
#
loop_
_entity.id
_entity.type
_entity.pdbx_description
1 polymer ?
#
loop_
_entity_poly.entity_id
_entity_poly.type
_entity_poly.pdbx_seq_one_letter_code
_entity_poly.pdbx_strand_id
1 'polypeptide(L)'
;MRVKAVLLTLLFATSMFAGCLGSNDENTPGADDLDVGVQTLIGGIFQNVKFSASNDLAVYIPYLIMNPDSGYVQNSTIIDIKKGSSVEVSILTPPRAEVALFMIGELGRTDWPTRESNVSWNTWVGKDSANSPLNGGITRVVGENSSFDTINVSTENGGAVAFQTFSVIRPSAPGFGPDAGGDFATGIMNGRMVYDRLHEITDPTPDTTDIDRRMGYWDRWAGQGNPAYEDAANYLVAELESFGLEVIKHRFEFTDIFSKQNPEALNVCGYRWGKEVPNEWLVFGAHFDIAPPANAAIPLLDPHITGSRTYGTRVGAYDNTAGTSMVLETAKMMS
;
A
#
# COMPACT_ATOMS: atom_id res chain seq x y z
N MET A 1 -42.76 -55.50 2.74
CA MET A 1 -42.79 -55.03 1.33
C MET A 1 -42.85 -53.50 1.17
N ARG A 2 -43.55 -52.75 2.04
CA ARG A 2 -43.73 -51.29 1.88
C ARG A 2 -42.44 -50.44 2.01
N VAL A 3 -41.52 -50.81 2.90
CA VAL A 3 -40.25 -50.06 3.10
C VAL A 3 -39.32 -50.16 1.89
N LYS A 4 -39.23 -51.35 1.26
CA LYS A 4 -38.42 -51.56 0.06
C LYS A 4 -38.93 -50.77 -1.14
N ALA A 5 -40.26 -50.65 -1.27
CA ALA A 5 -40.89 -49.85 -2.32
C ALA A 5 -40.58 -48.35 -2.13
N VAL A 6 -40.70 -47.83 -0.91
CA VAL A 6 -40.38 -46.42 -0.60
C VAL A 6 -38.91 -46.09 -0.87
N LEU A 7 -37.98 -46.99 -0.50
CA LEU A 7 -36.55 -46.79 -0.75
C LEU A 7 -36.23 -46.74 -2.25
N LEU A 8 -36.88 -47.60 -3.03
CA LEU A 8 -36.69 -47.65 -4.48
C LEU A 8 -37.28 -46.38 -5.15
N THR A 9 -38.44 -45.92 -4.70
CA THR A 9 -39.03 -44.65 -5.19
C THR A 9 -38.15 -43.46 -4.85
N LEU A 10 -37.53 -43.42 -3.67
CA LEU A 10 -36.58 -42.37 -3.30
C LEU A 10 -35.34 -42.38 -4.20
N LEU A 11 -34.81 -43.56 -4.52
CA LEU A 11 -33.65 -43.73 -5.39
C LEU A 11 -33.93 -43.25 -6.83
N PHE A 12 -35.12 -43.55 -7.35
CA PHE A 12 -35.56 -43.07 -8.67
C PHE A 12 -35.91 -41.57 -8.68
N ALA A 13 -36.35 -41.01 -7.55
CA ALA A 13 -36.56 -39.57 -7.42
C ALA A 13 -35.22 -38.82 -7.38
N THR A 14 -34.20 -39.36 -6.71
CA THR A 14 -32.86 -38.73 -6.67
C THR A 14 -32.17 -38.68 -8.04
N SER A 15 -32.41 -39.66 -8.93
CA SER A 15 -31.86 -39.63 -10.30
C SER A 15 -32.55 -38.62 -11.21
N MET A 16 -33.81 -38.27 -10.93
CA MET A 16 -34.54 -37.19 -11.63
C MET A 16 -34.01 -35.80 -11.26
N PHE A 17 -33.47 -35.61 -10.05
CA PHE A 17 -32.83 -34.37 -9.62
C PHE A 17 -31.37 -34.24 -10.07
N ALA A 18 -30.68 -35.34 -10.34
CA ALA A 18 -29.30 -35.31 -10.83
C ALA A 18 -29.16 -34.77 -12.27
N GLY A 19 -30.22 -34.83 -13.08
CA GLY A 19 -30.24 -34.34 -14.46
C GLY A 19 -30.77 -32.92 -14.67
N CYS A 20 -31.25 -32.23 -13.62
CA CYS A 20 -31.92 -30.92 -13.71
C CYS A 20 -31.28 -29.85 -12.81
N LEU A 21 -30.03 -30.06 -12.40
CA LEU A 21 -29.18 -29.09 -11.67
C LEU A 21 -27.86 -28.82 -12.41
N GLY A 22 -27.73 -29.27 -13.66
CA GLY A 22 -26.59 -29.03 -14.53
C GLY A 22 -27.06 -28.40 -15.83
N SER A 23 -27.41 -27.13 -15.78
CA SER A 23 -27.54 -26.29 -16.99
C SER A 23 -26.76 -25.00 -16.77
N ASN A 24 -25.45 -25.14 -16.59
CA ASN A 24 -24.49 -24.07 -16.84
C ASN A 24 -23.54 -24.60 -17.91
N ASP A 25 -23.32 -23.81 -18.94
CA ASP A 25 -22.59 -24.14 -20.15
C ASP A 25 -21.32 -24.95 -19.87
N GLU A 26 -21.17 -26.12 -20.51
CA GLU A 26 -20.08 -27.08 -20.29
C GLU A 26 -18.66 -26.53 -20.57
N ASN A 27 -18.51 -25.25 -20.95
CA ASN A 27 -17.24 -24.63 -21.35
C ASN A 27 -16.84 -23.38 -20.54
N THR A 28 -17.66 -22.87 -19.61
CA THR A 28 -17.24 -21.75 -18.76
C THR A 28 -16.37 -22.22 -17.59
N PRO A 29 -15.13 -21.75 -17.45
CA PRO A 29 -14.24 -22.18 -16.37
C PRO A 29 -14.79 -21.73 -15.01
N GLY A 30 -14.81 -22.66 -14.06
CA GLY A 30 -15.31 -22.46 -12.70
C GLY A 30 -14.23 -22.07 -11.71
N ALA A 31 -14.64 -21.81 -10.46
CA ALA A 31 -13.70 -21.54 -9.37
C ALA A 31 -12.75 -22.72 -9.15
N ASP A 32 -13.23 -23.96 -9.22
CA ASP A 32 -12.43 -25.17 -8.95
C ASP A 32 -11.39 -25.49 -10.04
N ASP A 33 -11.45 -24.81 -11.19
CA ASP A 33 -10.52 -25.02 -12.30
C ASP A 33 -9.17 -24.32 -12.12
N LEU A 34 -9.09 -23.36 -11.17
CA LEU A 34 -7.86 -22.66 -10.83
C LEU A 34 -7.28 -23.20 -9.52
N ASP A 35 -6.03 -23.65 -9.55
CA ASP A 35 -5.25 -23.97 -8.37
C ASP A 35 -4.23 -22.85 -8.11
N VAL A 36 -4.33 -22.22 -6.95
CA VAL A 36 -3.38 -21.18 -6.52
C VAL A 36 -2.46 -21.80 -5.47
N GLY A 37 -1.17 -21.82 -5.75
CA GLY A 37 -0.14 -22.53 -4.97
C GLY A 37 0.13 -21.99 -3.56
N VAL A 38 -0.77 -21.17 -3.01
CA VAL A 38 -0.71 -20.63 -1.64
C VAL A 38 -2.09 -20.71 -0.99
N GLN A 39 -2.12 -21.02 0.31
CA GLN A 39 -3.36 -21.02 1.09
C GLN A 39 -3.69 -19.65 1.69
N THR A 40 -2.63 -18.90 2.03
CA THR A 40 -2.71 -17.59 2.68
C THR A 40 -1.68 -16.67 2.04
N LEU A 41 -2.07 -15.43 1.80
CA LEU A 41 -1.21 -14.40 1.24
C LEU A 41 -0.63 -13.52 2.36
N ILE A 42 0.62 -13.08 2.21
CA ILE A 42 1.24 -12.14 3.13
C ILE A 42 1.05 -10.71 2.61
N GLY A 43 0.40 -9.87 3.42
CA GLY A 43 0.15 -8.47 3.09
C GLY A 43 1.41 -7.61 3.17
N GLY A 44 1.56 -6.67 2.23
CA GLY A 44 2.60 -5.64 2.28
C GLY A 44 3.98 -6.05 1.75
N ILE A 45 4.13 -7.23 1.16
CA ILE A 45 5.34 -7.67 0.45
C ILE A 45 5.02 -8.21 -0.94
N PHE A 46 6.00 -8.18 -1.84
CA PHE A 46 5.93 -8.96 -3.08
C PHE A 46 6.19 -10.43 -2.76
N GLN A 47 5.32 -11.29 -3.26
CA GLN A 47 5.43 -12.74 -3.12
C GLN A 47 5.08 -13.40 -4.45
N ASN A 48 5.80 -14.47 -4.79
CA ASN A 48 5.53 -15.22 -6.00
C ASN A 48 4.37 -16.18 -5.74
N VAL A 49 3.31 -16.03 -6.54
CA VAL A 49 2.11 -16.86 -6.48
C VAL A 49 2.02 -17.64 -7.78
N LYS A 50 1.98 -18.96 -7.65
CA LYS A 50 1.81 -19.87 -8.78
C LYS A 50 0.32 -20.10 -9.04
N PHE A 51 -0.11 -19.89 -10.27
CA PHE A 51 -1.45 -20.16 -10.77
C PHE A 51 -1.38 -21.35 -11.73
N SER A 52 -2.12 -22.42 -11.46
CA SER A 52 -2.19 -23.62 -12.30
C SER A 52 -3.62 -23.88 -12.73
N ALA A 53 -3.84 -24.26 -13.98
CA ALA A 53 -5.20 -24.42 -14.52
C ALA A 53 -5.52 -25.86 -14.91
N SER A 54 -6.69 -26.35 -14.49
CA SER A 54 -7.24 -27.66 -14.85
C SER A 54 -8.00 -27.63 -16.19
N ASN A 55 -8.44 -26.45 -16.62
CA ASN A 55 -9.09 -26.16 -17.90
C ASN A 55 -8.51 -24.87 -18.50
N ASP A 56 -8.79 -24.60 -19.78
CA ASP A 56 -8.37 -23.35 -20.43
C ASP A 56 -9.12 -22.17 -19.82
N LEU A 57 -8.40 -21.23 -19.21
CA LEU A 57 -8.99 -20.10 -18.49
C LEU A 57 -8.12 -18.85 -18.55
N ALA A 58 -8.73 -17.70 -18.24
CA ALA A 58 -8.05 -16.45 -17.96
C ALA A 58 -8.23 -16.09 -16.48
N VAL A 59 -7.21 -15.47 -15.88
CA VAL A 59 -7.24 -14.98 -14.50
C VAL A 59 -6.97 -13.49 -14.48
N TYR A 60 -7.89 -12.73 -13.89
CA TYR A 60 -7.66 -11.31 -13.58
C TYR A 60 -7.11 -11.17 -12.15
N ILE A 61 -5.96 -10.51 -12.05
CA ILE A 61 -5.22 -10.25 -10.82
C ILE A 61 -5.30 -8.76 -10.52
N PRO A 62 -6.22 -8.30 -9.65
CA PRO A 62 -6.49 -6.89 -9.40
C PRO A 62 -5.53 -6.27 -8.35
N TYR A 63 -4.23 -6.53 -8.49
CA TYR A 63 -3.19 -6.14 -7.53
C TYR A 63 -1.95 -5.60 -8.23
N LEU A 64 -1.12 -4.87 -7.49
CA LEU A 64 0.20 -4.47 -7.99
C LEU A 64 1.04 -5.74 -8.21
N ILE A 65 1.67 -5.84 -9.37
CA ILE A 65 2.58 -6.95 -9.68
C ILE A 65 3.94 -6.44 -10.13
N MET A 66 4.98 -7.23 -9.89
CA MET A 66 6.29 -6.97 -10.47
C MET A 66 6.35 -7.61 -11.86
N ASN A 67 6.54 -6.78 -12.88
CA ASN A 67 6.71 -7.27 -14.24
C ASN A 67 8.15 -7.79 -14.41
N PRO A 68 8.35 -9.08 -14.74
CA PRO A 68 9.68 -9.68 -14.82
C PRO A 68 10.50 -9.17 -16.02
N ASP A 69 9.84 -8.69 -17.07
CA ASP A 69 10.50 -8.25 -18.30
C ASP A 69 11.03 -6.82 -18.18
N SER A 70 10.24 -5.93 -17.58
CA SER A 70 10.64 -4.52 -17.39
C SER A 70 11.29 -4.24 -16.03
N GLY A 71 11.05 -5.10 -15.03
CA GLY A 71 11.44 -4.85 -13.64
C GLY A 71 10.60 -3.75 -12.95
N TYR A 72 9.55 -3.25 -13.60
CA TYR A 72 8.66 -2.24 -13.05
C TYR A 72 7.43 -2.84 -12.38
N VAL A 73 6.90 -2.09 -11.42
CA VAL A 73 5.61 -2.40 -10.80
C VAL A 73 4.50 -1.91 -11.72
N GLN A 74 3.58 -2.80 -12.09
CA GLN A 74 2.40 -2.46 -12.88
C GLN A 74 1.11 -2.66 -12.06
N ASN A 75 0.07 -1.91 -12.43
CA ASN A 75 -1.23 -2.04 -11.80
C ASN A 75 -2.05 -3.14 -12.47
N SER A 76 -2.19 -4.27 -11.78
CA SER A 76 -2.99 -5.42 -12.19
C SER A 76 -2.47 -6.11 -13.46
N THR A 77 -3.00 -7.29 -13.75
CA THR A 77 -2.76 -8.01 -15.01
C THR A 77 -3.90 -8.97 -15.28
N ILE A 78 -4.02 -9.38 -16.53
CA ILE A 78 -4.81 -10.55 -16.94
C ILE A 78 -3.82 -11.57 -17.52
N ILE A 79 -3.94 -12.83 -17.13
CA ILE A 79 -3.10 -13.92 -17.64
C ILE A 79 -3.99 -15.02 -18.24
N ASP A 80 -3.58 -15.53 -19.39
CA ASP A 80 -4.20 -16.70 -20.01
C ASP A 80 -3.42 -17.96 -19.62
N ILE A 81 -4.11 -18.96 -19.08
CA ILE A 81 -3.51 -20.22 -18.65
C ILE A 81 -4.21 -21.36 -19.38
N LYS A 82 -3.46 -22.07 -20.22
CA LYS A 82 -3.94 -23.29 -20.88
C LYS A 82 -4.00 -24.45 -19.88
N LYS A 83 -4.89 -25.40 -20.14
CA LYS A 83 -5.06 -26.63 -19.39
C LYS A 83 -3.72 -27.33 -19.14
N GLY A 84 -3.46 -27.66 -17.88
CA GLY A 84 -2.24 -28.33 -17.43
C GLY A 84 -1.00 -27.43 -17.37
N SER A 85 -1.13 -26.15 -17.70
CA SER A 85 -0.03 -25.17 -17.59
C SER A 85 -0.11 -24.41 -16.28
N SER A 86 0.99 -23.74 -15.93
CA SER A 86 1.06 -22.86 -14.77
C SER A 86 1.88 -21.62 -15.05
N VAL A 87 1.50 -20.51 -14.45
CA VAL A 87 2.20 -19.22 -14.52
C VAL A 87 2.50 -18.74 -13.11
N GLU A 88 3.69 -18.18 -12.90
CA GLU A 88 4.06 -17.57 -11.63
C GLU A 88 4.03 -16.05 -11.76
N VAL A 89 3.39 -15.37 -10.82
CA VAL A 89 3.26 -13.91 -10.81
C VAL A 89 3.71 -13.39 -9.45
N SER A 90 4.57 -12.37 -9.45
CA SER A 90 4.98 -11.70 -8.22
C SER A 90 3.98 -10.61 -7.86
N ILE A 91 3.21 -10.82 -6.79
CA ILE A 91 2.07 -9.98 -6.41
C ILE A 91 2.36 -9.27 -5.09
N LEU A 92 2.06 -7.97 -5.04
CA LEU A 92 2.00 -7.19 -3.80
C LEU A 92 0.57 -7.18 -3.26
N THR A 93 0.33 -8.05 -2.27
CA THR A 93 -0.98 -8.16 -1.63
C THR A 93 -1.23 -6.94 -0.72
N PRO A 94 -2.45 -6.35 -0.71
CA PRO A 94 -2.72 -5.15 0.08
C PRO A 94 -2.45 -5.34 1.58
N PRO A 95 -1.72 -4.44 2.25
CA PRO A 95 -1.26 -4.64 3.63
C PRO A 95 -2.36 -4.55 4.70
N ARG A 96 -3.54 -4.04 4.35
CA ARG A 96 -4.69 -3.87 5.27
C ARG A 96 -5.94 -4.63 4.84
N ALA A 97 -5.86 -5.43 3.78
CA ALA A 97 -6.98 -6.28 3.39
C ALA A 97 -6.92 -7.58 4.21
N GLU A 98 -8.08 -8.07 4.65
CA GLU A 98 -8.21 -9.42 5.25
C GLU A 98 -8.38 -10.49 4.18
N VAL A 99 -8.87 -10.10 2.99
CA VAL A 99 -9.20 -11.00 1.89
C VAL A 99 -8.64 -10.44 0.59
N ALA A 100 -8.00 -11.31 -0.18
CA ALA A 100 -7.69 -11.10 -1.59
C ALA A 100 -8.65 -11.91 -2.47
N LEU A 101 -8.76 -11.52 -3.73
CA LEU A 101 -9.68 -12.08 -4.71
C LEU A 101 -8.98 -12.14 -6.07
N PHE A 102 -9.09 -13.29 -6.73
CA PHE A 102 -8.74 -13.47 -8.13
C PHE A 102 -10.00 -13.84 -8.90
N MET A 103 -10.19 -13.22 -10.06
CA MET A 103 -11.34 -13.53 -10.91
C MET A 103 -10.93 -14.50 -12.02
N ILE A 104 -11.85 -15.38 -12.39
CA ILE A 104 -11.67 -16.44 -13.36
C ILE A 104 -12.72 -16.24 -14.45
N GLY A 105 -12.29 -16.38 -15.69
CA GLY A 105 -13.12 -16.22 -16.87
C GLY A 105 -12.59 -17.06 -18.02
N GLU A 106 -13.30 -17.04 -19.14
CA GLU A 106 -12.92 -17.76 -20.34
C GLU A 106 -11.56 -17.30 -20.88
N LEU A 107 -10.84 -18.23 -21.51
CA LEU A 107 -9.55 -17.94 -22.14
C LEU A 107 -9.69 -16.81 -23.17
N GLY A 108 -8.82 -15.80 -23.10
CA GLY A 108 -8.86 -14.66 -24.02
C GLY A 108 -9.90 -13.60 -23.69
N ARG A 109 -10.59 -13.69 -22.54
CA ARG A 109 -11.54 -12.67 -22.08
C ARG A 109 -10.90 -11.28 -21.97
N THR A 110 -11.53 -10.30 -22.61
CA THR A 110 -11.05 -8.91 -22.69
C THR A 110 -11.59 -8.04 -21.57
N ASP A 111 -12.89 -8.13 -21.28
CA ASP A 111 -13.58 -7.22 -20.37
C ASP A 111 -13.94 -7.92 -19.06
N TRP A 112 -13.68 -7.23 -17.95
CA TRP A 112 -13.83 -7.77 -16.60
C TRP A 112 -14.56 -6.79 -15.70
N PRO A 113 -15.38 -7.29 -14.76
CA PRO A 113 -16.02 -6.42 -13.80
C PRO A 113 -15.00 -5.95 -12.76
N THR A 114 -15.18 -4.74 -12.26
CA THR A 114 -14.33 -4.21 -11.18
C THR A 114 -15.17 -3.56 -10.09
N ARG A 115 -14.55 -3.33 -8.94
CA ARG A 115 -15.16 -2.64 -7.81
C ARG A 115 -14.92 -1.13 -7.90
N GLU A 116 -15.78 -0.37 -7.27
CA GLU A 116 -15.50 1.04 -6.99
C GLU A 116 -14.31 1.17 -6.01
N SER A 117 -13.58 2.28 -6.11
CA SER A 117 -12.36 2.52 -5.32
C SER A 117 -12.61 2.51 -3.80
N ASN A 118 -13.80 2.93 -3.37
CA ASN A 118 -14.26 2.98 -1.97
C ASN A 118 -14.87 1.66 -1.45
N VAL A 119 -15.06 0.64 -2.29
CA VAL A 119 -15.65 -0.65 -1.91
C VAL A 119 -14.54 -1.68 -1.74
N SER A 120 -14.59 -2.53 -0.71
CA SER A 120 -13.64 -3.65 -0.56
C SER A 120 -14.03 -4.85 -1.44
N TRP A 121 -13.09 -5.73 -1.78
CA TRP A 121 -13.40 -6.97 -2.51
C TRP A 121 -14.41 -7.86 -1.77
N ASN A 122 -14.31 -7.94 -0.44
CA ASN A 122 -15.26 -8.69 0.39
C ASN A 122 -16.68 -8.12 0.29
N THR A 123 -16.83 -6.78 0.35
CA THR A 123 -18.11 -6.11 0.16
C THR A 123 -18.64 -6.27 -1.26
N TRP A 124 -17.76 -6.23 -2.26
CA TRP A 124 -18.13 -6.39 -3.67
C TRP A 124 -18.70 -7.79 -3.94
N VAL A 125 -18.04 -8.84 -3.43
CA VAL A 125 -18.55 -10.22 -3.48
C VAL A 125 -19.86 -10.37 -2.71
N GLY A 126 -19.94 -9.80 -1.49
CA GLY A 126 -21.14 -9.89 -0.65
C GLY A 126 -22.39 -9.24 -1.24
N LYS A 127 -22.24 -8.39 -2.27
CA LYS A 127 -23.33 -7.79 -3.05
C LYS A 127 -23.71 -8.60 -4.29
N ASP A 128 -23.15 -9.79 -4.46
CA ASP A 128 -23.35 -10.65 -5.64
C ASP A 128 -22.90 -10.01 -6.97
N SER A 129 -21.98 -9.05 -6.87
CA SER A 129 -21.49 -8.27 -8.03
C SER A 129 -20.68 -9.10 -9.02
N ALA A 130 -20.22 -10.29 -8.60
CA ALA A 130 -19.56 -11.26 -9.48
C ALA A 130 -20.53 -11.89 -10.49
N ASN A 131 -21.80 -12.10 -10.09
CA ASN A 131 -22.83 -12.67 -10.95
C ASN A 131 -23.64 -11.58 -11.68
N SER A 132 -23.83 -10.43 -11.05
CA SER A 132 -24.57 -9.29 -11.62
C SER A 132 -23.78 -7.98 -11.47
N PRO A 133 -22.74 -7.75 -12.29
CA PRO A 133 -21.97 -6.51 -12.23
C PRO A 133 -22.81 -5.33 -12.73
N LEU A 134 -22.96 -4.31 -11.88
CA LEU A 134 -23.78 -3.12 -12.16
C LEU A 134 -22.98 -1.90 -12.63
N ASN A 135 -21.66 -1.90 -12.39
CA ASN A 135 -20.78 -0.76 -12.62
C ASN A 135 -19.88 -1.00 -13.85
N GLY A 136 -19.07 0.03 -14.17
CA GLY A 136 -18.03 -0.07 -15.20
C GLY A 136 -17.01 -1.18 -14.92
N GLY A 137 -16.26 -1.54 -15.95
CA GLY A 137 -15.28 -2.63 -15.92
C GLY A 137 -13.87 -2.17 -16.19
N ILE A 138 -13.02 -3.15 -16.41
CA ILE A 138 -11.69 -2.97 -16.98
C ILE A 138 -11.61 -3.75 -18.29
N THR A 139 -10.79 -3.25 -19.20
CA THR A 139 -10.52 -3.91 -20.47
C THR A 139 -9.03 -4.23 -20.57
N ARG A 140 -8.73 -5.41 -21.11
CA ARG A 140 -7.37 -5.90 -21.34
C ARG A 140 -6.68 -5.10 -22.44
N VAL A 141 -5.44 -4.70 -22.19
CA VAL A 141 -4.58 -4.05 -23.17
C VAL A 141 -3.29 -4.86 -23.27
N VAL A 142 -3.00 -5.35 -24.48
CA VAL A 142 -1.80 -6.15 -24.73
C VAL A 142 -0.57 -5.35 -24.33
N GLY A 143 0.27 -5.94 -23.48
CA GLY A 143 1.50 -5.29 -23.01
C GLY A 143 2.48 -5.05 -24.16
N GLU A 144 2.97 -3.82 -24.32
CA GLU A 144 4.04 -3.53 -25.27
C GLU A 144 5.37 -4.09 -24.74
N ASN A 145 5.97 -5.04 -25.45
CA ASN A 145 7.23 -5.70 -25.07
C ASN A 145 7.22 -6.38 -23.69
N SER A 146 6.05 -6.84 -23.24
CA SER A 146 5.85 -7.48 -21.94
C SER A 146 5.07 -8.78 -22.10
N SER A 147 5.44 -9.81 -21.34
CA SER A 147 4.69 -11.07 -21.22
C SER A 147 3.39 -10.92 -20.43
N PHE A 148 3.26 -9.85 -19.64
CA PHE A 148 2.05 -9.49 -18.92
C PHE A 148 1.31 -8.35 -19.58
N ASP A 149 -0.01 -8.49 -19.61
CA ASP A 149 -0.90 -7.48 -20.12
C ASP A 149 -1.19 -6.40 -19.09
N THR A 150 -1.61 -5.25 -19.59
CA THR A 150 -2.04 -4.11 -18.80
C THR A 150 -3.56 -3.97 -18.87
N ILE A 151 -4.10 -3.04 -18.09
CA ILE A 151 -5.55 -2.81 -18.03
C ILE A 151 -5.86 -1.34 -18.23
N ASN A 152 -7.01 -1.07 -18.84
CA ASN A 152 -7.62 0.25 -18.91
C ASN A 152 -9.03 0.23 -18.32
N VAL A 153 -9.50 1.42 -17.90
CA VAL A 153 -10.89 1.60 -17.46
C VAL A 153 -11.82 1.43 -18.65
N SER A 154 -12.93 0.71 -18.45
CA SER A 154 -13.95 0.47 -19.48
C SER A 154 -15.35 0.69 -18.92
N THR A 155 -16.31 1.02 -19.79
CA THR A 155 -17.74 1.00 -19.45
C THR A 155 -18.31 -0.41 -19.51
N GLU A 156 -17.69 -1.29 -20.30
CA GLU A 156 -18.08 -2.69 -20.43
C GLU A 156 -17.47 -3.51 -19.29
N ASN A 157 -18.31 -4.29 -18.60
CA ASN A 157 -17.89 -5.12 -17.47
C ASN A 157 -17.71 -6.60 -17.83
N GLY A 158 -18.01 -6.99 -19.08
CA GLY A 158 -17.88 -8.36 -19.57
C GLY A 158 -18.81 -9.39 -18.93
N GLY A 159 -19.72 -8.99 -18.03
CA GLY A 159 -20.67 -9.88 -17.37
C GLY A 159 -20.08 -10.73 -16.24
N ALA A 160 -20.78 -11.82 -15.92
CA ALA A 160 -20.48 -12.64 -14.75
C ALA A 160 -19.07 -13.28 -14.78
N VAL A 161 -18.47 -13.48 -13.62
CA VAL A 161 -17.15 -14.10 -13.43
C VAL A 161 -17.17 -15.10 -12.27
N ALA A 162 -16.40 -16.18 -12.42
CA ALA A 162 -16.02 -16.99 -11.28
C ALA A 162 -14.92 -16.28 -10.48
N PHE A 163 -14.72 -16.65 -9.21
CA PHE A 163 -13.67 -16.07 -8.40
C PHE A 163 -13.24 -17.02 -7.28
N GLN A 164 -12.04 -16.80 -6.76
CA GLN A 164 -11.55 -17.41 -5.53
C GLN A 164 -11.10 -16.32 -4.55
N THR A 165 -11.33 -16.56 -3.26
CA THR A 165 -10.90 -15.67 -2.18
C THR A 165 -9.83 -16.31 -1.32
N PHE A 166 -8.88 -15.49 -0.86
CA PHE A 166 -7.74 -15.93 -0.07
C PHE A 166 -7.61 -15.08 1.19
N SER A 167 -7.30 -15.70 2.31
CA SER A 167 -6.97 -14.99 3.53
C SER A 167 -5.65 -14.23 3.36
N VAL A 168 -5.63 -12.99 3.81
CA VAL A 168 -4.43 -12.15 3.83
C VAL A 168 -4.04 -11.92 5.28
N ILE A 169 -2.81 -12.28 5.63
CA ILE A 169 -2.26 -12.06 6.96
C ILE A 169 -1.07 -11.12 6.90
N ARG A 170 -0.87 -10.37 7.96
CA ARG A 170 0.37 -9.65 8.20
C ARG A 170 1.01 -10.24 9.46
N PRO A 171 2.02 -11.12 9.33
CA PRO A 171 2.64 -11.73 10.48
C PRO A 171 3.37 -10.66 11.31
N SER A 172 3.43 -10.86 12.62
CA SER A 172 4.25 -10.07 13.52
C SER A 172 5.74 -10.31 13.19
N ALA A 173 6.55 -9.27 13.28
CA ALA A 173 7.99 -9.40 13.02
C ALA A 173 8.65 -10.29 14.09
N PRO A 174 9.50 -11.27 13.68
CA PRO A 174 10.30 -12.03 14.63
C PRO A 174 11.21 -11.10 15.45
N GLY A 175 11.24 -11.29 16.77
CA GLY A 175 12.10 -10.52 17.67
C GLY A 175 11.46 -9.29 18.32
N PHE A 176 10.25 -8.90 17.91
CA PHE A 176 9.49 -7.81 18.53
C PHE A 176 8.19 -8.34 19.12
N GLY A 177 8.00 -8.17 20.43
CA GLY A 177 6.72 -8.44 21.07
C GLY A 177 5.64 -7.42 20.67
N PRO A 178 4.37 -7.67 21.05
CA PRO A 178 3.28 -6.73 20.81
C PRO A 178 3.57 -5.32 21.36
N ASP A 179 4.12 -5.23 22.57
CA ASP A 179 4.47 -3.95 23.22
C ASP A 179 5.60 -3.19 22.49
N ALA A 180 6.43 -3.90 21.71
CA ALA A 180 7.49 -3.32 20.89
C ALA A 180 7.02 -3.01 19.45
N GLY A 181 5.71 -3.12 19.18
CA GLY A 181 5.13 -2.84 17.87
C GLY A 181 5.35 -3.92 16.82
N GLY A 182 5.54 -5.18 17.23
CA GLY A 182 5.86 -6.30 16.31
C GLY A 182 4.85 -6.49 15.17
N ASP A 183 3.56 -6.21 15.41
CA ASP A 183 2.49 -6.30 14.40
C ASP A 183 2.59 -5.20 13.32
N PHE A 184 3.34 -4.13 13.60
CA PHE A 184 3.56 -3.00 12.71
C PHE A 184 4.95 -2.99 12.09
N ALA A 185 5.68 -4.10 12.17
CA ALA A 185 7.10 -4.20 11.82
C ALA A 185 7.40 -5.06 10.57
N THR A 186 6.38 -5.43 9.79
CA THR A 186 6.54 -6.25 8.57
C THR A 186 6.00 -5.55 7.32
N GLY A 187 6.50 -5.91 6.13
CA GLY A 187 6.17 -5.26 4.87
C GLY A 187 7.33 -4.43 4.30
N ILE A 188 7.21 -4.01 3.04
CA ILE A 188 8.20 -3.17 2.34
C ILE A 188 8.48 -1.88 3.11
N MET A 189 7.41 -1.26 3.61
CA MET A 189 7.46 -0.15 4.57
C MET A 189 6.49 -0.45 5.69
N ASN A 190 6.87 -0.12 6.92
CA ASN A 190 6.08 -0.48 8.09
C ASN A 190 6.11 0.63 9.17
N GLY A 191 5.12 0.58 10.06
CA GLY A 191 4.91 1.63 11.05
C GLY A 191 6.03 1.69 12.09
N ARG A 192 6.69 0.55 12.36
CA ARG A 192 7.81 0.50 13.29
C ARG A 192 9.04 1.24 12.76
N MET A 193 9.36 1.11 11.47
CA MET A 193 10.46 1.89 10.85
C MET A 193 10.22 3.40 10.95
N VAL A 194 8.99 3.83 10.65
CA VAL A 194 8.60 5.25 10.80
C VAL A 194 8.67 5.70 12.26
N TYR A 195 8.25 4.83 13.20
CA TYR A 195 8.33 5.11 14.63
C TYR A 195 9.79 5.21 15.12
N ASP A 196 10.67 4.31 14.70
CA ASP A 196 12.09 4.34 15.08
C ASP A 196 12.75 5.63 14.57
N ARG A 197 12.44 6.05 13.33
CA ARG A 197 12.88 7.33 12.78
C ARG A 197 12.34 8.53 13.58
N LEU A 198 11.05 8.49 13.91
CA LEU A 198 10.43 9.52 14.76
C LEU A 198 11.10 9.58 16.13
N HIS A 199 11.42 8.42 16.71
CA HIS A 199 12.08 8.32 18.00
C HIS A 199 13.50 8.89 17.95
N GLU A 200 14.27 8.60 16.90
CA GLU A 200 15.59 9.18 16.65
C GLU A 200 15.53 10.72 16.59
N ILE A 201 14.65 11.27 15.75
CA ILE A 201 14.53 12.74 15.61
C ILE A 201 14.05 13.40 16.92
N THR A 202 13.29 12.68 17.74
CA THR A 202 12.73 13.21 19.01
C THR A 202 13.47 12.76 20.26
N ASP A 203 14.67 12.18 20.14
CA ASP A 203 15.39 11.58 21.26
C ASP A 203 15.63 12.61 22.39
N PRO A 204 15.10 12.40 23.62
CA PRO A 204 15.26 13.31 24.75
C PRO A 204 16.61 13.20 25.46
N THR A 205 17.46 12.25 25.08
CA THR A 205 18.74 11.96 25.75
C THR A 205 19.59 13.23 25.78
N PRO A 206 20.09 13.67 26.96
CA PRO A 206 20.90 14.88 27.05
C PRO A 206 22.24 14.73 26.31
N ASP A 207 22.57 15.71 25.47
CA ASP A 207 23.89 15.91 24.89
C ASP A 207 24.33 17.35 25.19
N THR A 208 25.47 17.56 25.85
CA THR A 208 25.95 18.92 26.16
C THR A 208 26.68 19.59 25.00
N THR A 209 26.99 18.83 23.95
CA THR A 209 27.71 19.30 22.76
C THR A 209 26.77 19.76 21.64
N ASP A 210 25.51 19.32 21.69
CA ASP A 210 24.46 19.75 20.76
C ASP A 210 23.87 21.13 21.14
N ILE A 211 23.38 21.83 20.12
CA ILE A 211 22.81 23.18 20.15
C ILE A 211 21.56 23.24 21.04
N ASP A 212 20.68 22.24 20.95
CA ASP A 212 19.41 22.15 21.69
C ASP A 212 19.53 21.35 23.01
N ARG A 213 20.73 20.81 23.24
CA ARG A 213 21.16 19.96 24.35
C ARG A 213 20.55 18.56 24.38
N ARG A 214 20.16 18.02 23.23
CA ARG A 214 19.53 16.71 23.04
C ARG A 214 20.28 15.93 21.97
N MET A 215 20.08 14.60 21.94
CA MET A 215 20.60 13.74 20.88
C MET A 215 19.74 13.79 19.60
N GLY A 216 18.46 14.13 19.75
CA GLY A 216 17.55 14.38 18.62
C GLY A 216 17.52 15.86 18.24
N TYR A 217 16.70 16.21 17.25
CA TYR A 217 16.63 17.55 16.67
C TYR A 217 15.45 18.35 17.24
N TRP A 218 15.58 18.80 18.48
CA TRP A 218 14.60 19.61 19.19
C TRP A 218 14.68 21.09 18.79
N ASP A 219 13.70 21.87 19.22
CA ASP A 219 13.74 23.34 19.15
C ASP A 219 13.94 23.95 17.75
N ARG A 220 13.62 23.21 16.68
CA ARG A 220 13.82 23.61 15.28
C ARG A 220 12.73 24.51 14.70
N TRP A 221 12.34 25.57 15.39
CA TRP A 221 11.39 26.57 14.84
C TRP A 221 12.08 27.48 13.80
N ALA A 222 11.36 27.80 12.72
CA ALA A 222 11.86 28.64 11.63
C ALA A 222 11.70 30.16 11.90
N GLY A 223 12.35 30.99 11.08
CA GLY A 223 12.08 32.43 10.99
C GLY A 223 12.75 33.33 12.02
N GLN A 224 13.76 32.84 12.75
CA GLN A 224 14.44 33.59 13.82
C GLN A 224 15.97 33.44 13.83
N GLY A 225 16.58 32.93 12.75
CA GLY A 225 18.02 32.65 12.72
C GLY A 225 18.40 31.55 13.70
N ASN A 226 17.55 30.53 13.79
CA ASN A 226 17.63 29.50 14.82
C ASN A 226 18.65 28.41 14.44
N PRO A 227 19.76 28.26 15.18
CA PRO A 227 20.77 27.27 14.82
C PRO A 227 20.27 25.82 14.87
N ALA A 228 19.29 25.50 15.73
CA ALA A 228 18.69 24.15 15.79
C ALA A 228 17.83 23.84 14.55
N TYR A 229 17.24 24.87 13.93
CA TYR A 229 16.52 24.73 12.66
C TYR A 229 17.47 24.40 11.51
N GLU A 230 18.63 25.06 11.46
CA GLU A 230 19.67 24.79 10.45
C GLU A 230 20.32 23.42 10.65
N ASP A 231 20.54 23.02 11.90
CA ASP A 231 21.10 21.71 12.23
C ASP A 231 20.16 20.57 11.80
N ALA A 232 18.87 20.68 12.16
CA ALA A 232 17.85 19.73 11.71
C ALA A 232 17.78 19.66 10.17
N ALA A 233 17.91 20.78 9.46
CA ALA A 233 17.93 20.77 8.00
C ALA A 233 19.17 20.07 7.43
N ASN A 234 20.33 20.22 8.07
CA ASN A 234 21.56 19.53 7.66
C ASN A 234 21.47 18.02 7.90
N TYR A 235 20.81 17.57 8.97
CA TYR A 235 20.47 16.16 9.15
C TYR A 235 19.64 15.62 7.99
N LEU A 236 18.56 16.33 7.60
CA LEU A 236 17.73 15.91 6.47
C LEU A 236 18.51 15.84 5.17
N VAL A 237 19.43 16.78 4.94
CA VAL A 237 20.33 16.74 3.78
C VAL A 237 21.20 15.49 3.83
N ALA A 238 21.88 15.24 4.94
CA ALA A 238 22.77 14.10 5.09
C ALA A 238 22.03 12.77 4.91
N GLU A 239 20.83 12.63 5.47
CA GLU A 239 20.02 11.41 5.32
C GLU A 239 19.58 11.20 3.87
N LEU A 240 19.03 12.22 3.22
CA LEU A 240 18.60 12.11 1.82
C LEU A 240 19.78 11.86 0.86
N GLU A 241 20.94 12.47 1.11
CA GLU A 241 22.18 12.19 0.37
C GLU A 241 22.67 10.76 0.63
N SER A 242 22.54 10.24 1.85
CA SER A 242 22.91 8.86 2.19
C SER A 242 22.07 7.82 1.45
N PHE A 243 20.84 8.19 1.06
CA PHE A 243 19.99 7.37 0.21
C PHE A 243 20.41 7.47 -1.27
N GLY A 244 21.37 8.34 -1.63
CA GLY A 244 21.81 8.53 -3.01
C GLY A 244 20.92 9.47 -3.83
N LEU A 245 20.12 10.30 -3.17
CA LEU A 245 19.33 11.35 -3.82
C LEU A 245 20.20 12.58 -4.09
N GLU A 246 19.88 13.30 -5.17
CA GLU A 246 20.40 14.66 -5.36
C GLU A 246 19.66 15.60 -4.44
N VAL A 247 20.35 16.27 -3.51
CA VAL A 247 19.69 17.14 -2.51
C VAL A 247 19.95 18.60 -2.81
N ILE A 248 18.88 19.40 -2.84
CA ILE A 248 18.93 20.85 -3.03
C ILE A 248 18.25 21.54 -1.86
N LYS A 249 18.97 22.48 -1.24
CA LYS A 249 18.44 23.41 -0.23
C LYS A 249 17.91 24.67 -0.92
N HIS A 250 16.60 24.89 -0.83
CA HIS A 250 15.95 26.09 -1.34
C HIS A 250 15.68 27.06 -0.20
N ARG A 251 16.31 28.22 -0.24
CA ARG A 251 16.17 29.27 0.78
C ARG A 251 15.29 30.39 0.28
N PHE A 252 14.39 30.85 1.14
CA PHE A 252 13.45 31.91 0.85
C PHE A 252 13.40 32.91 2.00
N GLU A 253 13.22 34.16 1.62
CA GLU A 253 12.78 35.24 2.49
C GLU A 253 11.46 35.75 1.89
N PHE A 254 10.43 35.91 2.71
CA PHE A 254 9.17 36.48 2.22
C PHE A 254 8.53 37.43 3.22
N THR A 255 7.82 38.42 2.70
CA THR A 255 6.99 39.33 3.48
C THR A 255 5.53 39.11 3.07
N ASP A 256 4.66 38.81 4.02
CA ASP A 256 3.24 38.58 3.74
C ASP A 256 2.49 39.88 3.42
N ILE A 257 1.22 39.74 2.99
CA ILE A 257 0.35 40.88 2.65
C ILE A 257 0.06 41.82 3.84
N PHE A 258 0.37 41.41 5.07
CA PHE A 258 0.26 42.18 6.30
C PHE A 258 1.59 42.82 6.71
N SER A 259 2.60 42.80 5.84
CA SER A 259 3.97 43.29 6.11
C SER A 259 4.68 42.53 7.24
N LYS A 260 4.30 41.27 7.49
CA LYS A 260 5.06 40.39 8.40
C LYS A 260 6.13 39.68 7.62
N GLN A 261 7.38 39.87 8.02
CA GLN A 261 8.52 39.24 7.41
C GLN A 261 8.75 37.86 8.05
N ASN A 262 8.91 36.84 7.21
CA ASN A 262 9.61 35.62 7.59
C ASN A 262 11.04 35.71 7.01
N PRO A 263 12.04 36.00 7.86
CA PRO A 263 13.42 36.21 7.40
C PRO A 263 14.10 34.91 6.96
N GLU A 264 13.53 33.75 7.29
CA GLU A 264 14.19 32.46 7.11
C GLU A 264 13.17 31.34 6.88
N ALA A 265 13.05 30.90 5.62
CA ALA A 265 12.39 29.66 5.25
C ALA A 265 13.35 28.79 4.44
N LEU A 266 13.43 27.50 4.80
CA LEU A 266 14.30 26.54 4.15
C LEU A 266 13.49 25.30 3.76
N ASN A 267 13.54 24.92 2.49
CA ASN A 267 13.05 23.64 2.00
C ASN A 267 14.25 22.75 1.63
N VAL A 268 14.22 21.51 2.08
CA VAL A 268 15.18 20.46 1.70
C VAL A 268 14.48 19.52 0.73
N CYS A 269 14.98 19.42 -0.49
CA CYS A 269 14.37 18.58 -1.53
C CYS A 269 15.39 17.55 -2.04
N GLY A 270 15.05 16.26 -1.89
CA GLY A 270 15.79 15.15 -2.49
C GLY A 270 15.14 14.72 -3.82
N TYR A 271 15.94 14.63 -4.88
CA TYR A 271 15.48 14.32 -6.24
C TYR A 271 15.98 12.95 -6.68
N ARG A 272 15.05 12.14 -7.20
CA ARG A 272 15.33 10.93 -7.98
C ARG A 272 14.78 11.11 -9.38
N TRP A 273 15.65 11.16 -10.38
CA TRP A 273 15.26 11.41 -11.77
C TRP A 273 14.62 10.17 -12.40
N GLY A 274 13.39 10.31 -12.88
CA GLY A 274 12.69 9.28 -13.63
C GLY A 274 13.34 9.03 -15.00
N LYS A 275 13.34 7.77 -15.46
CA LYS A 275 13.90 7.37 -16.77
C LYS A 275 12.85 7.33 -17.87
N GLU A 276 11.63 6.90 -17.54
CA GLU A 276 10.54 6.70 -18.51
C GLU A 276 9.77 7.99 -18.81
N VAL A 277 9.35 8.71 -17.76
CA VAL A 277 8.56 9.95 -17.86
C VAL A 277 9.24 11.10 -17.09
N PRO A 278 10.37 11.65 -17.58
CA PRO A 278 11.19 12.61 -16.84
C PRO A 278 10.50 13.95 -16.51
N ASN A 279 9.35 14.23 -17.15
CA ASN A 279 8.57 15.45 -16.92
C ASN A 279 7.41 15.26 -15.93
N GLU A 280 7.24 14.06 -15.38
CA GLU A 280 6.22 13.76 -14.39
C GLU A 280 6.87 13.47 -13.03
N TRP A 281 6.34 14.08 -11.97
CA TRP A 281 6.92 14.05 -10.63
C TRP A 281 5.93 13.48 -9.63
N LEU A 282 6.37 12.48 -8.86
CA LEU A 282 5.71 12.05 -7.64
C LEU A 282 6.39 12.73 -6.45
N VAL A 283 5.65 13.53 -5.70
CA VAL A 283 6.19 14.35 -4.61
C VAL A 283 5.64 13.87 -3.27
N PHE A 284 6.56 13.54 -2.35
CA PHE A 284 6.26 13.31 -0.94
C PHE A 284 6.80 14.48 -0.13
N GLY A 285 5.96 15.07 0.71
CA GLY A 285 6.31 16.28 1.45
C GLY A 285 5.79 16.25 2.88
N ALA A 286 6.58 16.84 3.76
CA ALA A 286 6.24 17.16 5.13
C ALA A 286 6.96 18.47 5.49
N HIS A 287 6.53 19.13 6.55
CA HIS A 287 7.30 20.23 7.12
C HIS A 287 8.09 19.70 8.32
N PHE A 288 9.35 20.14 8.43
CA PHE A 288 10.24 19.67 9.49
C PHE A 288 10.34 20.65 10.64
N ASP A 289 10.00 21.92 10.42
CA ASP A 289 9.94 22.92 11.48
C ASP A 289 8.85 22.60 12.51
N ILE A 290 8.97 23.20 13.68
CA ILE A 290 8.01 23.04 14.78
C ILE A 290 7.53 24.39 15.28
N ALA A 291 6.30 24.42 15.75
CA ALA A 291 5.79 25.58 16.47
C ALA A 291 6.51 25.72 17.83
N PRO A 292 7.03 26.90 18.17
CA PRO A 292 7.66 27.12 19.47
C PRO A 292 6.62 27.04 20.60
N PRO A 293 7.00 26.60 21.81
CA PRO A 293 6.11 26.64 22.97
C PRO A 293 5.67 28.09 23.27
N ALA A 294 4.37 28.38 23.27
CA ALA A 294 3.86 29.74 23.52
C ALA A 294 4.14 30.27 24.94
N ASN A 295 4.49 29.39 25.88
CA ASN A 295 4.83 29.77 27.26
C ASN A 295 6.30 30.23 27.36
N ALA A 296 6.64 31.30 26.65
CA ALA A 296 7.97 31.91 26.63
C ALA A 296 8.51 32.37 28.01
N ALA A 297 7.68 32.35 29.06
CA ALA A 297 8.10 32.69 30.42
C ALA A 297 8.93 31.57 31.11
N ILE A 298 8.79 30.30 30.68
CA ILE A 298 9.62 29.19 31.19
C ILE A 298 9.94 28.24 30.03
N PRO A 299 11.06 28.43 29.30
CA PRO A 299 11.43 27.64 28.12
C PRO A 299 11.70 26.15 28.39
N LEU A 300 11.57 25.70 29.64
CA LEU A 300 11.75 24.32 30.08
C LEU A 300 10.44 23.59 30.41
N LEU A 301 9.29 24.29 30.39
CA LEU A 301 7.98 23.67 30.64
C LEU A 301 7.38 23.20 29.32
N ASP A 302 7.78 22.01 28.89
CA ASP A 302 7.13 21.33 27.77
C ASP A 302 5.67 20.98 28.16
N PRO A 303 4.68 21.23 27.30
CA PRO A 303 3.29 20.79 27.49
C PRO A 303 3.14 19.32 27.91
N HIS A 304 4.04 18.44 27.48
CA HIS A 304 4.07 17.03 27.86
C HIS A 304 4.45 16.82 29.33
N ILE A 305 5.20 17.76 29.94
CA ILE A 305 5.58 17.75 31.36
C ILE A 305 4.48 18.40 32.21
N THR A 306 3.83 19.45 31.69
CA THR A 306 2.82 20.23 32.44
C THR A 306 1.42 19.65 32.35
N GLY A 307 1.14 18.81 31.34
CA GLY A 307 -0.20 18.32 31.02
C GLY A 307 -1.15 19.40 30.49
N SER A 308 -0.65 20.60 30.20
CA SER A 308 -1.44 21.74 29.71
C SER A 308 -1.11 22.05 28.26
N ARG A 309 -2.14 22.13 27.40
CA ARG A 309 -1.98 22.44 25.98
C ARG A 309 -1.36 23.84 25.81
N THR A 310 -0.33 23.94 24.97
CA THR A 310 0.19 25.22 24.47
C THR A 310 0.24 25.18 22.94
N TYR A 311 0.58 26.32 22.31
CA TYR A 311 0.64 26.46 20.85
C TYR A 311 1.63 25.51 20.17
N GLY A 312 2.69 25.08 20.87
CA GLY A 312 3.77 24.27 20.30
C GLY A 312 4.49 23.43 21.36
N THR A 313 5.46 22.63 20.92
CA THR A 313 6.26 21.74 21.79
C THR A 313 7.72 21.85 21.39
N ARG A 314 8.65 21.37 22.21
CA ARG A 314 10.08 21.37 21.83
C ARG A 314 10.42 20.33 20.76
N VAL A 315 9.52 19.39 20.47
CA VAL A 315 9.79 18.24 19.59
C VAL A 315 8.94 18.18 18.33
N GLY A 316 7.69 18.64 18.38
CA GLY A 316 6.74 18.55 17.26
C GLY A 316 6.44 17.12 16.81
N ALA A 317 6.43 16.15 17.73
CA ALA A 317 6.36 14.72 17.38
C ALA A 317 5.21 14.38 16.41
N TYR A 318 4.00 14.86 16.69
CA TYR A 318 2.85 14.71 15.78
C TYR A 318 2.88 15.74 14.63
N ASP A 319 3.28 16.97 14.92
CA ASP A 319 3.23 18.13 14.02
C ASP A 319 4.62 18.77 13.90
N ASN A 320 5.46 18.33 12.96
CA ASN A 320 5.23 17.25 12.00
C ASN A 320 6.45 16.33 11.82
N THR A 321 7.08 15.97 12.95
CA THR A 321 8.17 14.97 12.93
C THR A 321 7.67 13.63 12.40
N ALA A 322 6.43 13.24 12.73
CA ALA A 322 5.83 12.02 12.20
C ALA A 322 5.77 12.01 10.67
N GLY A 323 5.29 13.09 10.03
CA GLY A 323 5.28 13.20 8.57
C GLY A 323 6.68 13.26 7.99
N THR A 324 7.61 13.99 8.61
CA THR A 324 9.02 14.03 8.18
C THR A 324 9.65 12.64 8.21
N SER A 325 9.38 11.87 9.26
CA SER A 325 9.84 10.48 9.40
C SER A 325 9.26 9.57 8.32
N MET A 326 7.97 9.72 8.00
CA MET A 326 7.34 9.00 6.90
C MET A 326 7.99 9.31 5.56
N VAL A 327 8.29 10.59 5.28
CA VAL A 327 8.93 11.01 4.03
C VAL A 327 10.35 10.46 3.93
N LEU A 328 11.14 10.50 5.00
CA LEU A 328 12.51 9.94 5.02
C LEU A 328 12.51 8.43 4.77
N GLU A 329 11.66 7.67 5.47
CA GLU A 329 11.60 6.22 5.24
C GLU A 329 11.02 5.89 3.86
N THR A 330 10.14 6.73 3.31
CA THR A 330 9.70 6.61 1.90
C THR A 330 10.85 6.85 0.94
N ALA A 331 11.61 7.91 1.13
CA ALA A 331 12.78 8.24 0.33
C ALA A 331 13.80 7.09 0.33
N LYS A 332 14.10 6.52 1.50
CA LYS A 332 14.99 5.37 1.67
C LYS A 332 14.50 4.10 0.96
N MET A 333 13.20 3.82 0.97
CA MET A 333 12.64 2.66 0.26
C MET A 333 12.58 2.87 -1.25
N MET A 334 12.53 4.14 -1.68
CA MET A 334 12.42 4.52 -3.07
C MET A 334 13.75 4.93 -3.70
N SER A 335 14.88 4.77 -3.02
CA SER A 335 16.21 5.11 -3.54
C SER A 335 16.93 3.91 -4.14
#